data_AF-A0A3M1JAM0-F1
#
_entry.id   AF-A0A3M1JAM0-F1
#
_cell.length_a   1.000
_cell.length_b   1.000
_cell.length_c   1.000
_cell.angle_alpha   90.00
_cell.angle_beta   90.00
_cell.angle_gamma   90.00
#
_symmetry.space_group_name_H-M   'P 1'
#
loop_
_entity.id
_entity.type
_entity.pdbx_description
1 polymer ?
#
loop_
_entity_poly.entity_id
_entity_poly.type
_entity_poly.pdbx_seq_one_letter_code
_entity_poly.pdbx_strand_id
1 'polypeptide(L)'
;SPAVGDIDGDGDLEIVFEGEDRRIHAYHHTGVVVTGWPFYRYSEDGDPILRGGLSSPALADIDGDNLPEIIVGGNSPKWGGEGTVPDYTYAAVWAFNGDSTVVDGWPQYVHQWVDSSPAVGDIDGDGDLEIVVGTGRKGISGDGGHYVFAWHADGTPVSGWPQPTSGEVPASPALADLDEDGILDVIVGCGQETSNLDCTYLYAWKGTGTSLPGFPMQPYSAQSWDHSPRSQPYSPVVADIDGDGHQEILQVMSNSTGVSVIEHNGVRSSDYSRIQDAYTPVSPPMVADVDNDGLLETVLASQVGGQAGLYIWDEAGAAGPQPWPMFHQNNRRDGKFPNPPHLSFPTEIIFMHQFGSGNMDTRRVWIENTGEHSFDWTISNTNANLQLSLTSGTTVTRTEILLTLDASGYSTPDVWYTLNDLVVNATANGEPVQGSPVTATVRAYVGTLQHVYIPLVMK
;
A
#
# COMPACT_ATOMS: atom_id res chain seq x y z
N SER A 1 0.08 16.80 -5.24
CA SER A 1 1.09 16.40 -6.25
C SER A 1 0.55 15.28 -7.11
N PRO A 2 1.11 15.02 -8.31
CA PRO A 2 0.69 13.87 -9.10
C PRO A 2 1.21 12.55 -8.51
N ALA A 3 0.50 11.46 -8.80
CA ALA A 3 0.94 10.08 -8.68
C ALA A 3 1.07 9.46 -10.07
N VAL A 4 1.86 8.38 -10.20
CA VAL A 4 2.12 7.74 -11.50
C VAL A 4 1.95 6.23 -11.43
N GLY A 5 1.13 5.65 -12.31
CA GLY A 5 0.81 4.21 -12.33
C GLY A 5 0.13 3.82 -13.64
N ASP A 6 0.18 2.54 -14.01
CA ASP A 6 -0.50 1.97 -15.18
C ASP A 6 -1.99 1.77 -14.84
N ILE A 7 -2.81 2.80 -15.04
CA ILE A 7 -4.21 2.79 -14.57
C ILE A 7 -5.16 2.12 -15.58
N ASP A 8 -4.74 1.91 -16.82
CA ASP A 8 -5.61 1.35 -17.87
C ASP A 8 -5.09 0.03 -18.49
N GLY A 9 -3.98 -0.49 -17.96
CA GLY A 9 -3.47 -1.83 -18.26
C GLY A 9 -2.76 -1.93 -19.60
N ASP A 10 -2.34 -0.80 -20.18
CA ASP A 10 -1.62 -0.78 -21.46
C ASP A 10 -0.11 -1.04 -21.31
N GLY A 11 0.39 -1.04 -20.07
CA GLY A 11 1.78 -1.32 -19.70
C GLY A 11 2.68 -0.07 -19.68
N ASP A 12 2.17 1.10 -20.07
CA ASP A 12 2.80 2.39 -19.84
C ASP A 12 2.24 3.01 -18.54
N LEU A 13 2.84 4.12 -18.06
CA LEU A 13 2.40 4.75 -16.82
C LEU A 13 1.64 6.06 -17.08
N GLU A 14 0.51 6.25 -16.43
CA GLU A 14 -0.30 7.47 -16.44
C GLU A 14 0.05 8.38 -15.28
N ILE A 15 -0.13 9.68 -15.49
CA ILE A 15 0.04 10.74 -14.50
C ILE A 15 -1.34 11.15 -14.02
N VAL A 16 -1.62 10.95 -12.74
CA VAL A 16 -2.91 11.27 -12.11
C VAL A 16 -2.75 12.40 -11.09
N PHE A 17 -3.65 13.38 -11.09
CA PHE A 17 -3.66 14.45 -10.08
C PHE A 17 -5.05 15.07 -9.87
N GLU A 18 -5.32 15.49 -8.64
CA GLU A 18 -6.46 16.34 -8.32
C GLU A 18 -6.14 17.82 -8.59
N GLY A 19 -7.09 18.55 -9.17
CA GLY A 19 -6.98 19.99 -9.45
C GLY A 19 -8.00 20.84 -8.68
N GLU A 20 -7.59 22.06 -8.30
CA GLU A 20 -8.50 23.08 -7.75
C GLU A 20 -9.58 23.53 -8.77
N ASP A 21 -9.45 23.13 -10.04
CA ASP A 21 -10.46 23.30 -11.07
C ASP A 21 -11.67 22.36 -10.90
N ARG A 22 -11.71 21.61 -9.78
CA ARG A 22 -12.78 20.69 -9.37
C ARG A 22 -12.86 19.46 -10.27
N ARG A 23 -11.69 18.95 -10.63
CA ARG A 23 -11.53 17.81 -11.50
C ARG A 23 -10.37 16.96 -11.00
N ILE A 24 -10.43 15.70 -11.34
CA ILE A 24 -9.30 14.79 -11.21
C ILE A 24 -8.88 14.46 -12.63
N HIS A 25 -7.60 14.58 -12.93
CA HIS A 25 -7.07 14.41 -14.26
C HIS A 25 -6.20 13.17 -14.33
N ALA A 26 -6.26 12.47 -15.46
CA ALA A 26 -5.29 11.45 -15.83
C ALA A 26 -4.80 11.69 -17.25
N TYR A 27 -3.49 11.58 -17.44
CA TYR A 27 -2.83 11.71 -18.73
C TYR A 27 -1.86 10.54 -18.90
N HIS A 28 -1.83 9.93 -20.08
CA HIS A 28 -0.73 9.05 -20.45
C HIS A 28 0.60 9.79 -20.37
N HIS A 29 1.71 9.06 -20.23
CA HIS A 29 3.07 9.63 -20.24
C HIS A 29 3.38 10.51 -21.48
N THR A 30 2.60 10.39 -22.56
CA THR A 30 2.69 11.21 -23.78
C THR A 30 2.01 12.58 -23.68
N GLY A 31 1.25 12.83 -22.61
CA GLY A 31 0.43 14.04 -22.43
C GLY A 31 -0.95 13.96 -23.08
N VAL A 32 -1.33 12.81 -23.64
CA VAL A 32 -2.70 12.54 -24.11
C VAL A 32 -3.58 12.20 -22.90
N VAL A 33 -4.80 12.75 -22.87
CA VAL A 33 -5.78 12.45 -21.81
C VAL A 33 -6.21 10.98 -21.91
N VAL A 34 -6.23 10.29 -20.78
CA VAL A 34 -6.69 8.90 -20.68
C VAL A 34 -8.19 8.83 -21.02
N THR A 35 -8.64 7.76 -21.67
CA THR A 35 -10.05 7.63 -22.05
C THR A 35 -10.94 7.64 -20.80
N GLY A 36 -12.02 8.43 -20.81
CA GLY A 36 -12.89 8.64 -19.64
C GLY A 36 -12.51 9.85 -18.79
N TRP A 37 -11.27 10.35 -18.91
CA TRP A 37 -10.74 11.44 -18.09
C TRP A 37 -10.85 12.84 -18.76
N PRO A 38 -10.69 13.94 -18.00
CA PRO A 38 -10.68 14.00 -16.54
C PRO A 38 -11.96 13.40 -15.94
N PHE A 39 -11.92 12.97 -14.69
CA PHE A 39 -13.15 12.79 -13.93
C PHE A 39 -13.64 14.19 -13.56
N TYR A 40 -14.65 14.63 -14.29
CA TYR A 40 -15.37 15.86 -14.06
C TYR A 40 -16.82 15.65 -14.44
N ARG A 41 -17.66 16.51 -13.88
CA ARG A 41 -19.08 16.62 -14.22
C ARG A 41 -19.34 16.53 -15.73
N TYR A 42 -20.02 15.47 -16.22
CA TYR A 42 -21.05 15.50 -17.27
C TYR A 42 -21.83 14.16 -17.35
N SER A 43 -22.94 14.07 -16.62
CA SER A 43 -24.16 13.36 -17.01
C SER A 43 -25.36 14.31 -16.82
N GLU A 44 -26.51 14.03 -17.41
CA GLU A 44 -27.70 14.91 -17.41
C GLU A 44 -28.23 15.24 -15.99
N ASP A 45 -27.70 14.59 -14.94
CA ASP A 45 -28.21 14.61 -13.56
C ASP A 45 -27.28 15.35 -12.54
N GLY A 46 -26.26 16.07 -13.00
CA GLY A 46 -25.48 17.10 -12.28
C GLY A 46 -24.11 16.70 -11.66
N ASP A 47 -23.61 17.45 -10.67
CA ASP A 47 -22.18 17.58 -10.31
C ASP A 47 -21.78 16.85 -9.00
N PRO A 48 -21.07 15.70 -9.05
CA PRO A 48 -20.59 15.00 -7.84
C PRO A 48 -19.37 15.66 -7.19
N ILE A 49 -18.51 16.35 -7.96
CA ILE A 49 -17.32 17.06 -7.44
C ILE A 49 -17.57 18.57 -7.47
N LEU A 50 -18.41 19.03 -6.55
CA LEU A 50 -18.74 20.45 -6.41
C LEU A 50 -17.53 21.31 -5.94
N ARG A 51 -16.52 20.68 -5.33
CA ARG A 51 -15.26 21.28 -4.88
C ARG A 51 -14.10 20.30 -5.11
N GLY A 52 -13.01 20.75 -5.72
CA GLY A 52 -11.77 19.97 -5.74
C GLY A 52 -11.13 19.92 -4.36
N GLY A 53 -9.92 19.39 -4.29
CA GLY A 53 -9.15 19.20 -3.07
C GLY A 53 -7.69 19.52 -3.29
N LEU A 54 -6.91 19.32 -2.23
CA LEU A 54 -5.45 19.48 -2.21
C LEU A 54 -4.75 18.13 -2.06
N SER A 55 -5.51 17.04 -2.09
CA SER A 55 -5.02 15.70 -1.86
C SER A 55 -4.16 15.25 -3.04
N SER A 56 -3.08 14.55 -2.77
CA SER A 56 -2.35 13.82 -3.80
C SER A 56 -3.02 12.45 -3.96
N PRO A 57 -3.23 11.96 -5.19
CA PRO A 57 -3.81 10.63 -5.37
C PRO A 57 -2.92 9.54 -4.78
N ALA A 58 -3.55 8.48 -4.29
CA ALA A 58 -2.93 7.18 -4.13
C ALA A 58 -3.40 6.25 -5.27
N LEU A 59 -2.54 5.32 -5.69
CA LEU A 59 -2.79 4.37 -6.77
C LEU A 59 -2.58 2.96 -6.25
N ALA A 60 -3.63 2.16 -6.20
CA ALA A 60 -3.57 0.78 -5.71
C ALA A 60 -4.73 -0.05 -6.24
N ASP A 61 -4.46 -1.30 -6.58
CA ASP A 61 -5.47 -2.30 -6.91
C ASP A 61 -6.17 -2.71 -5.61
N ILE A 62 -7.32 -2.10 -5.34
CA ILE A 62 -8.10 -2.32 -4.12
C ILE A 62 -9.24 -3.30 -4.38
N ASP A 63 -9.66 -3.52 -5.63
CA ASP A 63 -10.77 -4.42 -5.96
C ASP A 63 -10.35 -5.78 -6.57
N GLY A 64 -9.05 -5.98 -6.77
CA GLY A 64 -8.44 -7.25 -7.17
C GLY A 64 -8.49 -7.52 -8.67
N ASP A 65 -8.73 -6.50 -9.50
CA ASP A 65 -8.81 -6.65 -10.96
C ASP A 65 -7.44 -6.60 -11.68
N ASN A 66 -6.35 -6.34 -10.95
CA ASN A 66 -4.96 -6.12 -11.40
C ASN A 66 -4.70 -4.77 -12.08
N LEU A 67 -5.62 -3.80 -11.97
CA LEU A 67 -5.39 -2.41 -12.29
C LEU A 67 -5.46 -1.57 -11.01
N PRO A 68 -4.69 -0.48 -10.91
CA PRO A 68 -4.77 0.40 -9.76
C PRO A 68 -5.94 1.37 -9.86
N GLU A 69 -6.74 1.42 -8.80
CA GLU A 69 -7.73 2.47 -8.57
C GLU A 69 -7.04 3.77 -8.16
N ILE A 70 -7.76 4.88 -8.36
CA ILE A 70 -7.35 6.22 -8.00
C ILE A 70 -8.10 6.65 -6.74
N ILE A 71 -7.40 6.81 -5.63
CA ILE A 71 -7.98 7.25 -4.36
C ILE A 71 -7.57 8.70 -4.08
N VAL A 72 -8.55 9.58 -3.79
CA VAL A 72 -8.30 10.99 -3.46
C VAL A 72 -9.19 11.49 -2.33
N GLY A 73 -8.62 12.28 -1.42
CA GLY A 73 -9.38 13.13 -0.53
C GLY A 73 -9.88 14.37 -1.27
N GLY A 74 -11.07 14.87 -0.95
CA GLY A 74 -11.60 16.07 -1.58
C GLY A 74 -12.43 16.93 -0.63
N ASN A 75 -12.80 18.11 -1.11
CA ASN A 75 -13.62 19.07 -0.34
C ASN A 75 -15.09 19.04 -0.75
N SER A 76 -15.48 18.10 -1.62
CA SER A 76 -16.82 18.02 -2.17
C SER A 76 -17.86 17.57 -1.15
N PRO A 77 -18.94 18.34 -0.93
CA PRO A 77 -20.01 17.96 -0.02
C PRO A 77 -20.76 16.73 -0.51
N LYS A 78 -21.42 16.04 0.43
CA LYS A 78 -22.38 15.00 0.07
C LYS A 78 -23.53 15.60 -0.72
N TRP A 79 -23.84 15.02 -1.87
CA TRP A 79 -24.88 15.54 -2.75
C TRP A 79 -25.78 14.42 -3.25
N GLY A 80 -27.09 14.65 -3.18
CA GLY A 80 -28.12 13.65 -3.51
C GLY A 80 -28.62 13.73 -4.95
N GLY A 81 -27.90 14.41 -5.85
CA GLY A 81 -28.29 14.61 -7.24
C GLY A 81 -29.11 15.88 -7.48
N GLU A 82 -29.50 16.08 -8.75
CA GLU A 82 -30.21 17.28 -9.20
C GLU A 82 -31.48 17.56 -8.37
N GLY A 83 -31.71 18.83 -8.03
CA GLY A 83 -32.84 19.26 -7.21
C GLY A 83 -32.63 19.10 -5.70
N THR A 84 -31.50 18.55 -5.25
CA THR A 84 -31.13 18.49 -3.84
C THR A 84 -30.14 19.59 -3.46
N VAL A 85 -30.18 20.03 -2.20
CA VAL A 85 -29.18 20.94 -1.63
C VAL A 85 -27.99 20.10 -1.14
N PRO A 86 -26.76 20.38 -1.59
CA PRO A 86 -25.57 19.70 -1.08
C PRO A 86 -25.45 19.85 0.44
N ASP A 87 -25.11 18.75 1.11
CA ASP A 87 -24.85 18.73 2.53
C ASP A 87 -23.39 19.14 2.80
N TYR A 88 -23.23 20.43 3.06
CA TYR A 88 -21.95 21.05 3.42
C TYR A 88 -21.52 20.74 4.86
N THR A 89 -22.06 19.72 5.52
CA THR A 89 -21.49 19.15 6.76
C THR A 89 -20.57 17.95 6.49
N TYR A 90 -20.41 17.58 5.22
CA TYR A 90 -19.52 16.50 4.78
C TYR A 90 -18.50 16.97 3.74
N ALA A 91 -17.42 16.22 3.62
CA ALA A 91 -16.53 16.17 2.47
C ALA A 91 -16.36 14.70 2.03
N ALA A 92 -15.86 14.48 0.82
CA ALA A 92 -15.78 13.16 0.21
C ALA A 92 -14.33 12.68 0.07
N VAL A 93 -14.13 11.39 0.34
CA VAL A 93 -13.00 10.61 -0.16
C VAL A 93 -13.53 9.76 -1.30
N TRP A 94 -12.84 9.77 -2.43
CA TRP A 94 -13.25 9.06 -3.64
C TRP A 94 -12.27 7.94 -3.97
N ALA A 95 -12.80 6.89 -4.59
CA ALA A 95 -12.03 5.89 -5.31
C ALA A 95 -12.62 5.71 -6.72
N PHE A 96 -11.77 5.65 -7.74
CA PHE A 96 -12.16 5.51 -9.14
C PHE A 96 -11.38 4.41 -9.83
N ASN A 97 -12.02 3.68 -10.72
CA ASN A 97 -11.36 2.79 -11.65
C ASN A 97 -10.60 3.58 -12.72
N GLY A 98 -9.68 2.94 -13.43
CA GLY A 98 -8.92 3.52 -14.54
C GLY A 98 -9.76 4.14 -15.66
N ASP A 99 -11.00 3.68 -15.84
CA ASP A 99 -11.95 4.21 -16.82
C ASP A 99 -12.82 5.37 -16.30
N SER A 100 -12.50 5.90 -15.11
CA SER A 100 -13.20 6.96 -14.37
C SER A 100 -14.55 6.58 -13.76
N THR A 101 -14.96 5.30 -13.80
CA THR A 101 -16.10 4.84 -13.01
C THR A 101 -15.77 4.85 -11.52
N VAL A 102 -16.78 5.04 -10.67
CA VAL A 102 -16.60 5.06 -9.21
C VAL A 102 -16.57 3.62 -8.71
N VAL A 103 -15.59 3.30 -7.85
CA VAL A 103 -15.49 1.97 -7.21
C VAL A 103 -16.72 1.71 -6.36
N ASP A 104 -17.22 0.47 -6.37
CA ASP A 104 -18.37 0.09 -5.57
C ASP A 104 -18.13 0.38 -4.07
N GLY A 105 -19.11 0.99 -3.41
CA GLY A 105 -18.97 1.44 -2.02
C GLY A 105 -18.41 2.86 -1.85
N TRP A 106 -17.93 3.51 -2.90
CA TRP A 106 -17.40 4.88 -2.85
C TRP A 106 -18.38 5.91 -3.45
N PRO A 107 -18.29 7.20 -3.07
CA PRO A 107 -17.35 7.80 -2.10
C PRO A 107 -17.72 7.57 -0.64
N GLN A 108 -16.73 7.72 0.24
CA GLN A 108 -16.91 7.83 1.68
C GLN A 108 -17.04 9.29 2.11
N TYR A 109 -17.91 9.56 3.08
CA TYR A 109 -18.18 10.93 3.55
C TYR A 109 -17.74 11.14 4.99
N VAL A 110 -16.95 12.18 5.21
CA VAL A 110 -16.41 12.56 6.52
C VAL A 110 -16.79 14.00 6.86
N HIS A 111 -16.74 14.35 8.15
CA HIS A 111 -17.23 15.64 8.66
C HIS A 111 -16.20 16.80 8.61
N GLN A 112 -15.11 16.66 7.86
CA GLN A 112 -14.15 17.73 7.58
C GLN A 112 -13.59 17.63 6.15
N TRP A 113 -13.00 18.72 5.65
CA TRP A 113 -12.22 18.66 4.41
C TRP A 113 -11.05 17.69 4.53
N VAL A 114 -10.78 16.98 3.43
CA VAL A 114 -9.75 15.94 3.34
C VAL A 114 -8.63 16.44 2.44
N ASP A 115 -7.76 17.27 3.03
CA ASP A 115 -6.51 17.68 2.38
C ASP A 115 -5.41 16.62 2.55
N SER A 116 -5.59 15.69 3.49
CA SER A 116 -4.72 14.52 3.66
C SER A 116 -4.72 13.69 2.40
N SER A 117 -3.53 13.25 2.01
CA SER A 117 -3.38 12.34 0.89
C SER A 117 -3.50 10.90 1.39
N PRO A 118 -4.19 10.00 0.68
CA PRO A 118 -4.43 8.65 1.18
C PRO A 118 -3.14 7.84 1.26
N ALA A 119 -3.09 6.97 2.27
CA ALA A 119 -2.13 5.88 2.36
C ALA A 119 -2.91 4.57 2.18
N VAL A 120 -2.37 3.64 1.39
CA VAL A 120 -3.01 2.36 1.09
C VAL A 120 -2.11 1.21 1.51
N GLY A 121 -2.64 0.20 2.19
CA GLY A 121 -1.89 -0.97 2.66
C GLY A 121 -2.79 -1.91 3.45
N ASP A 122 -2.41 -3.19 3.55
CA ASP A 122 -3.05 -4.17 4.43
C ASP A 122 -2.70 -3.83 5.90
N ILE A 123 -3.61 -3.12 6.57
CA ILE A 123 -3.37 -2.67 7.95
C ILE A 123 -3.94 -3.63 8.96
N ASP A 124 -4.85 -4.54 8.60
CA ASP A 124 -5.46 -5.47 9.57
C ASP A 124 -5.04 -6.95 9.40
N GLY A 125 -4.22 -7.23 8.39
CA GLY A 125 -3.52 -8.48 8.17
C GLY A 125 -4.39 -9.54 7.48
N ASP A 126 -5.46 -9.14 6.78
CA ASP A 126 -6.36 -10.06 6.09
C ASP A 126 -5.97 -10.34 4.63
N GLY A 127 -4.99 -9.58 4.10
CA GLY A 127 -4.44 -9.70 2.75
C GLY A 127 -5.09 -8.77 1.72
N ASP A 128 -6.18 -8.10 2.07
CA ASP A 128 -6.81 -7.05 1.25
C ASP A 128 -6.25 -5.67 1.67
N LEU A 129 -6.40 -4.66 0.80
CA LEU A 129 -5.85 -3.33 1.06
C LEU A 129 -6.87 -2.39 1.72
N GLU A 130 -6.44 -1.68 2.76
CA GLU A 130 -7.19 -0.59 3.38
C GLU A 130 -6.74 0.78 2.93
N ILE A 131 -7.65 1.75 3.00
CA ILE A 131 -7.43 3.15 2.68
C ILE A 131 -7.46 3.98 3.95
N VAL A 132 -6.35 4.66 4.26
CA VAL A 132 -6.19 5.50 5.45
C VAL A 132 -6.07 6.97 5.07
N VAL A 133 -6.87 7.83 5.71
CA VAL A 133 -6.84 9.30 5.50
C VAL A 133 -6.95 10.08 6.79
N GLY A 134 -6.23 11.19 6.89
CA GLY A 134 -6.42 12.20 7.92
C GLY A 134 -7.52 13.22 7.58
N THR A 135 -8.12 13.83 8.61
CA THR A 135 -9.07 14.93 8.46
C THR A 135 -8.66 16.11 9.33
N GLY A 136 -9.04 17.33 8.96
CA GLY A 136 -8.70 18.46 9.81
C GLY A 136 -9.22 19.82 9.39
N ARG A 137 -9.15 20.16 8.10
CA ARG A 137 -9.31 21.56 7.71
C ARG A 137 -10.74 22.03 7.87
N LYS A 138 -10.90 23.11 8.63
CA LYS A 138 -12.21 23.77 8.84
C LYS A 138 -12.63 24.48 7.55
N GLY A 139 -13.66 23.95 6.89
CA GLY A 139 -14.25 24.55 5.68
C GLY A 139 -15.68 24.07 5.38
N ILE A 140 -16.24 23.30 6.29
CA ILE A 140 -17.61 22.80 6.27
C ILE A 140 -18.33 23.14 7.57
N SER A 141 -19.66 23.18 7.55
CA SER A 141 -20.48 23.68 8.67
C SER A 141 -20.61 22.70 9.84
N GLY A 142 -19.92 21.55 9.80
CA GLY A 142 -19.89 20.54 10.86
C GLY A 142 -18.81 20.81 11.91
N ASP A 143 -19.00 20.26 13.11
CA ASP A 143 -18.06 20.26 14.24
C ASP A 143 -17.35 18.90 14.44
N GLY A 144 -17.70 17.88 13.65
CA GLY A 144 -17.05 16.56 13.68
C GLY A 144 -15.74 16.59 12.89
N GLY A 145 -14.63 16.19 13.49
CA GLY A 145 -13.32 16.35 12.86
C GLY A 145 -12.16 15.93 13.74
N HIS A 146 -10.94 16.07 13.24
CA HIS A 146 -9.71 15.62 13.92
C HIS A 146 -9.74 14.10 14.11
N TYR A 147 -9.93 13.41 12.99
CA TYR A 147 -9.93 11.96 12.93
C TYR A 147 -8.99 11.48 11.84
N VAL A 148 -8.46 10.30 12.04
CA VAL A 148 -7.90 9.45 11.00
C VAL A 148 -8.91 8.34 10.74
N PHE A 149 -9.27 8.13 9.48
CA PHE A 149 -10.19 7.09 9.06
C PHE A 149 -9.44 5.98 8.35
N ALA A 150 -9.96 4.76 8.44
CA ALA A 150 -9.55 3.63 7.63
C ALA A 150 -10.79 2.89 7.14
N TRP A 151 -10.78 2.50 5.85
CA TRP A 151 -11.84 1.71 5.22
C TRP A 151 -11.24 0.55 4.41
N HIS A 152 -11.95 -0.55 4.35
CA HIS A 152 -11.71 -1.60 3.36
C HIS A 152 -12.08 -1.11 1.96
N ALA A 153 -11.67 -1.86 0.94
CA ALA A 153 -11.96 -1.56 -0.46
C ALA A 153 -13.47 -1.35 -0.76
N ASP A 154 -14.34 -2.09 -0.08
CA ASP A 154 -15.81 -1.99 -0.23
C ASP A 154 -16.44 -0.77 0.48
N GLY A 155 -15.60 0.09 1.08
CA GLY A 155 -15.99 1.28 1.80
C GLY A 155 -16.52 1.03 3.22
N THR A 156 -16.50 -0.21 3.72
CA THR A 156 -16.81 -0.49 5.12
C THR A 156 -15.68 -0.04 6.04
N PRO A 157 -15.97 0.49 7.24
CA PRO A 157 -14.93 0.93 8.16
C PRO A 157 -14.17 -0.26 8.74
N VAL A 158 -12.85 -0.12 8.80
CA VAL A 158 -11.97 -1.10 9.45
C VAL A 158 -12.30 -1.19 10.94
N SER A 159 -12.25 -2.39 11.50
CA SER A 159 -12.57 -2.61 12.92
C SER A 159 -11.67 -1.76 13.83
N GLY A 160 -12.28 -0.88 14.63
CA GLY A 160 -11.56 0.02 15.53
C GLY A 160 -11.35 1.42 14.99
N TRP A 161 -11.72 1.71 13.73
CA TRP A 161 -11.61 3.03 13.12
C TRP A 161 -12.96 3.76 13.05
N PRO A 162 -12.97 5.12 13.02
CA PRO A 162 -11.83 6.04 13.00
C PRO A 162 -11.17 6.30 14.36
N GLN A 163 -9.94 6.82 14.33
CA GLN A 163 -9.16 7.21 15.51
C GLN A 163 -9.14 8.73 15.73
N PRO A 164 -9.41 9.24 16.95
CA PRO A 164 -9.40 10.67 17.23
C PRO A 164 -7.99 11.23 17.41
N THR A 165 -7.77 12.44 16.93
CA THR A 165 -6.60 13.26 17.21
C THR A 165 -7.00 14.53 17.98
N SER A 166 -6.02 15.21 18.55
CA SER A 166 -6.25 16.48 19.27
C SER A 166 -6.36 17.70 18.35
N GLY A 167 -6.16 17.52 17.04
CA GLY A 167 -6.26 18.57 16.04
C GLY A 167 -6.15 18.04 14.61
N GLU A 168 -5.97 18.95 13.67
CA GLU A 168 -6.07 18.70 12.22
C GLU A 168 -4.97 17.76 11.72
N VAL A 169 -5.29 16.83 10.82
CA VAL A 169 -4.34 15.88 10.21
C VAL A 169 -4.29 16.10 8.69
N PRO A 170 -3.64 17.18 8.20
CA PRO A 170 -3.50 17.42 6.75
C PRO A 170 -2.39 16.61 6.10
N ALA A 171 -1.42 16.13 6.89
CA ALA A 171 -0.32 15.34 6.38
C ALA A 171 -0.82 13.99 5.86
N SER A 172 -0.08 13.39 4.94
CA SER A 172 -0.31 11.99 4.55
C SER A 172 0.04 11.09 5.74
N PRO A 173 -0.75 10.05 6.05
CA PRO A 173 -0.28 8.97 6.90
C PRO A 173 0.94 8.29 6.29
N ALA A 174 1.73 7.64 7.15
CA ALA A 174 2.72 6.64 6.76
C ALA A 174 2.30 5.28 7.32
N LEU A 175 2.58 4.21 6.59
CA LEU A 175 2.34 2.83 7.03
C LEU A 175 3.67 2.10 7.21
N ALA A 176 3.82 1.42 8.35
CA ALA A 176 5.02 0.65 8.67
C ALA A 176 4.73 -0.29 9.86
N ASP A 177 5.36 -1.45 9.91
CA ASP A 177 5.31 -2.35 11.06
C ASP A 177 6.37 -1.91 12.10
N LEU A 178 5.96 -1.09 13.07
CA LEU A 178 6.86 -0.49 14.06
C LEU A 178 7.10 -1.41 15.27
N ASP A 179 6.18 -2.34 15.55
CA ASP A 179 6.31 -3.28 16.66
C ASP A 179 6.60 -4.73 16.28
N GLU A 180 6.90 -4.96 15.00
CA GLU A 180 7.39 -6.19 14.39
C GLU A 180 6.44 -7.37 14.57
N ASP A 181 5.13 -7.09 14.55
CA ASP A 181 4.09 -8.12 14.64
C ASP A 181 3.64 -8.66 13.27
N GLY A 182 4.18 -8.10 12.19
CA GLY A 182 3.90 -8.46 10.82
C GLY A 182 2.68 -7.78 10.21
N ILE A 183 2.05 -6.83 10.91
CA ILE A 183 0.89 -6.05 10.47
C ILE A 183 1.28 -4.57 10.44
N LEU A 184 0.81 -3.82 9.44
CA LEU A 184 1.16 -2.41 9.32
C LEU A 184 0.49 -1.55 10.41
N ASP A 185 1.29 -0.67 11.01
CA ASP A 185 0.82 0.41 11.86
C ASP A 185 0.58 1.70 11.06
N VAL A 186 -0.28 2.56 11.58
CA VAL A 186 -0.63 3.87 11.01
C VAL A 186 0.04 4.98 11.80
N ILE A 187 0.93 5.74 11.16
CA ILE A 187 1.63 6.89 11.76
C ILE A 187 1.10 8.19 11.16
N VAL A 188 0.71 9.15 12.02
CA VAL A 188 0.30 10.48 11.58
C VAL A 188 0.85 11.60 12.45
N GLY A 189 1.24 12.69 11.79
CA GLY A 189 1.49 13.96 12.45
C GLY A 189 0.24 14.83 12.53
N CYS A 190 0.04 15.46 13.68
CA CYS A 190 -1.11 16.33 13.93
C CYS A 190 -0.73 17.82 13.96
N GLY A 191 -1.45 18.62 13.17
CA GLY A 191 -1.41 20.08 13.06
C GLY A 191 -1.24 20.57 11.61
N GLN A 192 -1.64 21.81 11.34
CA GLN A 192 -1.52 22.45 10.00
C GLN A 192 -0.47 23.56 9.96
N GLU A 193 -0.07 24.00 8.76
CA GLU A 193 0.74 25.20 8.53
C GLU A 193 -0.06 26.49 8.86
N THR A 194 -0.34 26.74 10.14
CA THR A 194 -0.95 28.01 10.57
C THR A 194 -0.12 28.68 11.66
N SER A 195 -0.40 29.97 11.90
CA SER A 195 0.23 30.72 12.99
C SER A 195 -0.21 30.27 14.38
N ASN A 196 -1.27 29.45 14.50
CA ASN A 196 -1.83 29.01 15.78
C ASN A 196 -1.35 27.60 16.12
N LEU A 197 -1.13 27.37 17.42
CA LEU A 197 -0.85 26.04 17.95
C LEU A 197 -2.16 25.25 17.96
N ASP A 198 -2.39 24.42 16.94
CA ASP A 198 -3.59 23.58 16.90
C ASP A 198 -3.30 22.19 17.48
N CYS A 199 -2.13 21.59 17.18
CA CYS A 199 -1.73 20.27 17.68
C CYS A 199 -0.24 20.03 17.44
N THR A 200 0.44 19.26 18.29
CA THR A 200 1.88 18.94 18.16
C THR A 200 2.21 17.48 18.43
N TYR A 201 1.21 16.61 18.41
CA TYR A 201 1.38 15.18 18.69
C TYR A 201 1.65 14.38 17.42
N LEU A 202 2.57 13.43 17.53
CA LEU A 202 2.74 12.31 16.62
C LEU A 202 1.95 11.13 17.21
N TYR A 203 1.14 10.49 16.38
CA TYR A 203 0.34 9.33 16.77
C TYR A 203 0.82 8.11 15.97
N ALA A 204 0.73 6.94 16.61
CA ALA A 204 0.88 5.66 15.95
C ALA A 204 -0.13 4.66 16.55
N TRP A 205 -0.81 3.92 15.68
CA TRP A 205 -1.78 2.89 16.06
C TRP A 205 -1.57 1.63 15.25
N LYS A 206 -1.81 0.48 15.89
CA LYS A 206 -2.03 -0.78 15.19
C LYS A 206 -3.21 -0.68 14.24
N GLY A 207 -3.26 -1.56 13.25
CA GLY A 207 -4.43 -1.82 12.40
C GLY A 207 -5.76 -1.91 13.13
N THR A 208 -5.76 -2.46 14.33
CA THR A 208 -6.96 -2.58 15.20
C THR A 208 -7.44 -1.26 15.81
N GLY A 209 -6.74 -0.15 15.56
CA GLY A 209 -6.98 1.17 16.17
C GLY A 209 -6.43 1.31 17.59
N THR A 210 -5.69 0.32 18.11
CA THR A 210 -5.05 0.41 19.43
C THR A 210 -3.77 1.22 19.33
N SER A 211 -3.58 2.22 20.19
CA SER A 211 -2.33 3.01 20.20
C SER A 211 -1.11 2.14 20.52
N LEU A 212 -0.03 2.35 19.78
CA LEU A 212 1.25 1.72 20.08
C LEU A 212 1.83 2.25 21.40
N PRO A 213 2.64 1.44 22.11
CA PRO A 213 3.39 1.91 23.26
C PRO A 213 4.21 3.17 22.92
N GLY A 214 4.20 4.17 23.80
CA GLY A 214 4.91 5.43 23.58
C GLY A 214 4.09 6.49 22.83
N PHE A 215 2.97 6.13 22.18
CA PHE A 215 2.14 7.07 21.42
C PHE A 215 0.79 7.37 22.13
N PRO A 216 0.19 8.56 21.89
CA PRO A 216 0.78 9.69 21.19
C PRO A 216 1.91 10.35 21.99
N MET A 217 2.84 10.96 21.26
CA MET A 217 4.00 11.64 21.83
C MET A 217 4.25 12.98 21.15
N GLN A 218 5.05 13.83 21.79
CA GLN A 218 5.47 15.10 21.21
C GLN A 218 6.88 14.96 20.66
N PRO A 219 7.09 15.00 19.33
CA PRO A 219 8.39 14.74 18.72
C PRO A 219 9.35 15.89 18.84
N TYR A 220 9.10 16.81 19.79
CA TYR A 220 9.93 17.96 20.08
C TYR A 220 10.49 17.95 21.51
N SER A 221 11.59 18.67 21.77
CA SER A 221 12.12 18.90 23.11
C SER A 221 12.33 20.38 23.35
N ALA A 222 11.45 20.96 24.17
CA ALA A 222 11.50 22.38 24.56
C ALA A 222 12.85 22.85 25.18
N GLN A 223 13.75 21.92 25.49
CA GLN A 223 15.11 22.18 25.99
C GLN A 223 16.18 22.20 24.88
N SER A 224 15.77 22.01 23.63
CA SER A 224 16.61 21.78 22.47
C SER A 224 16.27 22.75 21.32
N TRP A 225 17.05 22.70 20.25
CA TRP A 225 16.98 23.45 18.99
C TRP A 225 15.57 23.66 18.40
N ASP A 226 14.60 22.81 18.70
CA ASP A 226 13.19 23.01 18.34
C ASP A 226 12.44 23.93 19.33
N HIS A 227 12.96 25.13 19.58
CA HIS A 227 12.46 25.96 20.69
C HIS A 227 10.99 26.43 20.59
N SER A 228 10.27 26.21 19.47
CA SER A 228 8.83 26.55 19.31
C SER A 228 8.12 25.87 18.11
N PRO A 229 8.14 24.53 17.95
CA PRO A 229 7.38 23.87 16.90
C PRO A 229 5.89 24.09 17.13
N ARG A 230 5.19 24.41 16.04
CA ARG A 230 3.79 24.80 16.12
C ARG A 230 2.79 23.73 15.75
N SER A 231 3.20 22.82 14.86
CA SER A 231 2.32 21.85 14.21
C SER A 231 3.09 20.84 13.38
N GLN A 232 2.42 19.77 12.94
CA GLN A 232 3.00 18.71 12.12
C GLN A 232 2.31 18.57 10.75
N PRO A 233 2.49 19.55 9.84
CA PRO A 233 1.85 19.51 8.52
C PRO A 233 2.55 18.59 7.51
N TYR A 234 3.77 18.14 7.83
CA TYR A 234 4.60 17.33 6.95
C TYR A 234 4.48 15.85 7.32
N SER A 235 4.33 15.01 6.31
CA SER A 235 4.13 13.57 6.46
C SER A 235 5.31 12.91 7.20
N PRO A 236 5.05 11.91 8.08
CA PRO A 236 6.11 11.07 8.63
C PRO A 236 6.83 10.29 7.52
N VAL A 237 8.10 10.01 7.73
CA VAL A 237 8.91 9.09 6.92
C VAL A 237 9.43 7.99 7.83
N VAL A 238 9.45 6.75 7.36
CA VAL A 238 9.86 5.60 8.16
C VAL A 238 10.96 4.82 7.44
N ALA A 239 12.07 4.60 8.15
CA ALA A 239 13.24 3.86 7.67
C ALA A 239 14.15 3.45 8.83
N ASP A 240 14.88 2.34 8.68
CA ASP A 240 15.99 1.95 9.56
C ASP A 240 17.23 2.79 9.21
N ILE A 241 17.40 3.94 9.87
CA ILE A 241 18.46 4.90 9.55
C ILE A 241 19.72 4.67 10.37
N ASP A 242 19.65 3.99 11.51
CA ASP A 242 20.82 3.72 12.34
C ASP A 242 21.40 2.32 12.19
N GLY A 243 20.72 1.44 11.44
CA GLY A 243 21.17 0.09 11.09
C GLY A 243 21.03 -0.91 12.22
N ASP A 244 20.19 -0.64 13.22
CA ASP A 244 19.95 -1.54 14.33
C ASP A 244 18.91 -2.63 14.03
N GLY A 245 18.23 -2.53 12.88
CA GLY A 245 17.22 -3.45 12.39
C GLY A 245 15.79 -3.10 12.78
N HIS A 246 15.60 -2.05 13.59
CA HIS A 246 14.31 -1.42 13.86
C HIS A 246 14.12 -0.19 12.96
N GLN A 247 12.87 0.24 12.81
CA GLN A 247 12.54 1.37 11.94
C GLN A 247 12.30 2.63 12.76
N GLU A 248 12.96 3.73 12.37
CA GLU A 248 12.76 5.03 12.98
C GLU A 248 11.72 5.84 12.21
N ILE A 249 11.05 6.74 12.91
CA ILE A 249 10.18 7.75 12.33
C ILE A 249 10.93 9.07 12.26
N LEU A 250 11.10 9.58 11.04
CA LEU A 250 11.65 10.89 10.75
C LEU A 250 10.50 11.89 10.60
N GLN A 251 10.42 12.85 11.52
CA GLN A 251 9.35 13.85 11.56
C GLN A 251 9.90 15.28 11.43
N VAL A 252 9.35 16.02 10.49
CA VAL A 252 9.57 17.47 10.36
C VAL A 252 8.35 18.21 10.88
N MET A 253 8.56 19.27 11.67
CA MET A 253 7.47 20.09 12.23
C MET A 253 7.59 21.53 11.75
N SER A 254 6.47 22.25 11.73
CA SER A 254 6.44 23.68 11.44
C SER A 254 7.32 24.46 12.41
N ASN A 255 8.27 25.23 11.89
CA ASN A 255 9.29 26.01 12.63
C ASN A 255 10.35 25.17 13.36
N SER A 256 10.44 23.86 13.14
CA SER A 256 11.64 23.12 13.52
C SER A 256 12.82 23.53 12.66
N THR A 257 14.04 23.38 13.17
CA THR A 257 15.27 23.69 12.43
C THR A 257 15.99 22.44 11.91
N GLY A 258 15.28 21.31 11.87
CA GLY A 258 15.84 20.01 11.54
C GLY A 258 14.79 18.89 11.56
N VAL A 259 15.26 17.66 11.38
CA VAL A 259 14.45 16.44 11.43
C VAL A 259 14.50 15.86 12.84
N SER A 260 13.34 15.56 13.43
CA SER A 260 13.26 14.80 14.67
C SER A 260 13.27 13.31 14.34
N VAL A 261 14.09 12.54 15.06
CA VAL A 261 14.14 11.08 14.95
C VAL A 261 13.44 10.49 16.18
N ILE A 262 12.53 9.57 15.94
CA ILE A 262 11.74 8.87 16.95
C ILE A 262 11.97 7.38 16.72
N GLU A 263 12.41 6.69 17.77
CA GLU A 263 12.58 5.24 17.77
C GLU A 263 11.23 4.55 17.57
N HIS A 264 11.26 3.32 17.06
CA HIS A 264 10.06 2.51 16.78
C HIS A 264 9.06 2.42 17.97
N ASN A 265 9.57 2.52 19.21
CA ASN A 265 8.80 2.47 20.47
C ASN A 265 8.30 3.84 20.99
N GLY A 266 8.38 4.90 20.18
CA GLY A 266 7.94 6.25 20.54
C GLY A 266 8.87 6.99 21.51
N VAL A 267 10.05 6.46 21.79
CA VAL A 267 11.11 7.21 22.47
C VAL A 267 11.79 8.13 21.46
N ARG A 268 12.04 9.37 21.87
CA ARG A 268 12.80 10.29 21.04
C ARG A 268 14.27 9.89 20.99
N SER A 269 14.84 9.82 19.79
CA SER A 269 16.25 9.53 19.65
C SER A 269 17.13 10.59 20.30
N SER A 270 18.31 10.16 20.74
CA SER A 270 19.37 11.09 21.14
C SER A 270 20.18 11.61 19.96
N ASP A 271 19.88 11.12 18.74
CA ASP A 271 20.47 11.65 17.53
C ASP A 271 19.86 13.00 17.14
N TYR A 272 20.78 13.95 16.98
CA TYR A 272 20.54 15.36 16.72
C TYR A 272 21.42 15.83 15.54
N SER A 273 21.97 14.91 14.75
CA SER A 273 22.86 15.18 13.61
C SER A 273 22.18 15.98 12.48
N ARG A 274 20.86 15.83 12.33
CA ARG A 274 20.03 16.43 11.27
C ARG A 274 19.42 17.78 11.64
N ILE A 275 20.11 18.54 12.49
CA ILE A 275 19.74 19.90 12.91
C ILE A 275 20.66 20.90 12.25
N GLN A 276 20.11 22.03 11.83
CA GLN A 276 20.92 23.20 11.60
C GLN A 276 20.20 24.51 11.98
N ASP A 277 20.86 25.40 12.73
CA ASP A 277 20.25 26.56 13.42
C ASP A 277 19.55 27.62 12.53
N ALA A 278 19.83 27.64 11.22
CA ALA A 278 19.33 28.64 10.28
C ALA A 278 18.26 28.13 9.30
N TYR A 279 17.67 26.98 9.60
CA TYR A 279 16.87 26.20 8.65
C TYR A 279 15.39 26.29 8.97
N THR A 280 14.59 26.36 7.93
CA THR A 280 13.13 26.20 8.01
C THR A 280 12.74 25.15 6.97
N PRO A 281 12.83 23.85 7.31
CA PRO A 281 12.37 22.80 6.42
C PRO A 281 10.85 22.96 6.23
N VAL A 282 10.43 22.77 4.98
CA VAL A 282 9.04 22.96 4.54
C VAL A 282 8.52 21.74 3.77
N SER A 283 9.10 20.58 4.03
CA SER A 283 8.73 19.30 3.41
C SER A 283 9.11 18.14 4.32
N PRO A 284 8.50 16.96 4.14
CA PRO A 284 9.06 15.72 4.67
C PRO A 284 10.46 15.46 4.09
N PRO A 285 11.32 14.70 4.80
CA PRO A 285 12.58 14.23 4.23
C PRO A 285 12.34 13.11 3.20
N MET A 286 13.42 12.65 2.60
CA MET A 286 13.49 11.42 1.80
C MET A 286 14.67 10.61 2.33
N VAL A 287 14.53 9.30 2.43
CA VAL A 287 15.60 8.38 2.80
C VAL A 287 15.90 7.47 1.62
N ALA A 288 17.14 7.49 1.12
CA ALA A 288 17.55 6.64 0.01
C ALA A 288 19.08 6.60 -0.08
N ASP A 289 19.63 5.53 -0.64
CA ASP A 289 21.01 5.46 -1.11
C ASP A 289 21.17 6.32 -2.37
N VAL A 290 21.55 7.58 -2.21
CA VAL A 290 21.67 8.56 -3.29
C VAL A 290 23.08 8.61 -3.88
N ASP A 291 24.09 8.13 -3.17
CA ASP A 291 25.47 8.10 -3.65
C ASP A 291 25.99 6.70 -4.04
N ASN A 292 25.16 5.67 -3.84
CA ASN A 292 25.36 4.27 -4.20
C ASN A 292 26.55 3.64 -3.44
N ASP A 293 26.72 3.99 -2.17
CA ASP A 293 27.70 3.37 -1.28
C ASP A 293 27.16 2.16 -0.49
N GLY A 294 25.85 1.92 -0.58
CA GLY A 294 25.15 0.83 0.09
C GLY A 294 24.64 1.18 1.49
N LEU A 295 24.74 2.43 1.91
CA LEU A 295 24.09 2.99 3.09
C LEU A 295 22.95 3.93 2.65
N LEU A 296 22.11 4.31 3.60
CA LEU A 296 21.04 5.28 3.36
C LEU A 296 21.58 6.70 3.55
N GLU A 297 20.97 7.66 2.84
CA GLU A 297 21.08 9.08 3.15
C GLU A 297 19.72 9.66 3.50
N THR A 298 19.66 10.54 4.51
CA THR A 298 18.52 11.45 4.66
C THR A 298 18.72 12.69 3.80
N VAL A 299 17.79 12.95 2.91
CA VAL A 299 17.72 14.14 2.06
C VAL A 299 16.60 15.07 2.52
N LEU A 300 16.92 16.34 2.77
CA LEU A 300 15.95 17.34 3.19
C LEU A 300 16.07 18.61 2.34
N ALA A 301 14.92 19.08 1.83
CA ALA A 301 14.81 20.40 1.24
C ALA A 301 14.54 21.45 2.31
N SER A 302 15.33 22.53 2.32
CA SER A 302 15.17 23.60 3.32
C SER A 302 15.66 24.95 2.80
N GLN A 303 15.47 26.00 3.60
CA GLN A 303 15.88 27.37 3.29
C GLN A 303 16.82 27.92 4.36
N VAL A 304 17.91 28.57 3.93
CA VAL A 304 18.85 29.32 4.77
C VAL A 304 19.01 30.74 4.24
N GLY A 305 18.76 31.75 5.07
CA GLY A 305 19.02 33.15 4.69
C GLY A 305 18.32 33.59 3.40
N GLY A 306 17.16 33.00 3.09
CA GLY A 306 16.40 33.27 1.86
C GLY A 306 16.78 32.41 0.64
N GLN A 307 17.78 31.53 0.75
CA GLN A 307 18.19 30.63 -0.33
C GLN A 307 17.73 29.20 -0.05
N ALA A 308 17.11 28.56 -1.05
CA ALA A 308 16.75 27.15 -0.97
C ALA A 308 17.99 26.27 -1.18
N GLY A 309 18.06 25.15 -0.47
CA GLY A 309 19.12 24.16 -0.57
C GLY A 309 18.62 22.74 -0.29
N LEU A 310 19.39 21.76 -0.76
CA LEU A 310 19.25 20.35 -0.41
C LEU A 310 20.37 19.97 0.55
N TYR A 311 20.01 19.21 1.58
CA TYR A 311 20.90 18.74 2.62
C TYR A 311 20.84 17.23 2.67
N ILE A 312 22.00 16.62 2.75
CA ILE A 312 22.19 15.18 2.66
C ILE A 312 23.05 14.80 3.86
N TRP A 313 22.60 13.82 4.63
CA TRP A 313 23.33 13.23 5.74
C TRP A 313 23.50 11.74 5.46
N ASP A 314 24.73 11.25 5.57
CA ASP A 314 25.05 9.82 5.51
C ASP A 314 24.51 9.13 6.76
N GLU A 315 23.85 8.01 6.56
CA GLU A 315 23.27 7.20 7.62
C GLU A 315 24.03 5.89 7.83
N ALA A 316 23.78 5.24 8.96
CA ALA A 316 24.38 3.94 9.27
C ALA A 316 23.54 2.77 8.76
N GLY A 317 22.24 3.00 8.54
CA GLY A 317 21.31 2.06 7.95
C GLY A 317 21.74 1.60 6.56
N ALA A 318 21.59 0.30 6.29
CA ALA A 318 21.94 -0.26 5.00
C ALA A 318 20.90 0.10 3.93
N ALA A 319 21.37 0.34 2.71
CA ALA A 319 20.52 0.47 1.54
C ALA A 319 19.69 -0.80 1.36
N GLY A 320 18.37 -0.64 1.24
CA GLY A 320 17.43 -1.74 1.12
C GLY A 320 15.99 -1.25 1.02
N PRO A 321 15.02 -2.17 0.86
CA PRO A 321 13.60 -1.83 0.94
C PRO A 321 13.30 -1.15 2.28
N GLN A 322 12.81 0.08 2.21
CA GLN A 322 12.35 0.83 3.36
C GLN A 322 10.82 0.89 3.33
N PRO A 323 10.14 0.89 4.49
CA PRO A 323 8.69 0.81 4.56
C PRO A 323 8.00 2.03 3.94
N TRP A 324 8.43 3.23 4.35
CA TRP A 324 7.84 4.50 3.91
C TRP A 324 8.91 5.61 3.79
N PRO A 325 9.93 5.44 2.94
CA PRO A 325 11.14 6.27 2.92
C PRO A 325 10.92 7.71 2.47
N MET A 326 9.74 8.06 1.96
CA MET A 326 9.42 9.41 1.51
C MET A 326 7.92 9.67 1.50
N PHE A 327 7.55 10.91 1.16
CA PHE A 327 6.17 11.26 0.85
C PHE A 327 5.56 10.32 -0.19
N HIS A 328 4.42 9.70 0.15
CA HIS A 328 3.72 8.70 -0.68
C HIS A 328 4.57 7.46 -1.00
N GLN A 329 5.32 6.98 -0.01
CA GLN A 329 6.03 5.70 -0.01
C GLN A 329 7.22 5.63 -0.98
N ASN A 330 7.05 5.97 -2.26
CA ASN A 330 8.07 5.85 -3.29
C ASN A 330 8.08 7.02 -4.30
N ASN A 331 8.99 6.95 -5.28
CA ASN A 331 9.19 7.97 -6.30
C ASN A 331 8.03 8.10 -7.31
N ARG A 332 7.15 7.10 -7.42
CA ARG A 332 5.89 7.17 -8.17
C ARG A 332 4.80 7.91 -7.40
N ARG A 333 4.97 8.03 -6.08
CA ARG A 333 4.03 8.66 -5.16
C ARG A 333 2.65 8.00 -5.20
N ASP A 334 2.62 6.70 -5.43
CA ASP A 334 1.39 5.92 -5.43
C ASP A 334 0.77 5.79 -4.03
N GLY A 335 1.51 6.10 -2.95
CA GLY A 335 0.97 6.07 -1.59
C GLY A 335 0.59 4.66 -1.12
N LYS A 336 1.14 3.62 -1.77
CA LYS A 336 0.81 2.23 -1.53
C LYS A 336 1.95 1.50 -0.81
N PHE A 337 1.66 0.85 0.30
CA PHE A 337 2.50 -0.21 0.85
C PHE A 337 2.22 -1.50 0.08
N PRO A 338 3.21 -2.08 -0.63
CA PRO A 338 2.98 -3.27 -1.43
C PRO A 338 2.74 -4.50 -0.56
N ASN A 339 1.84 -5.38 -0.99
CA ASN A 339 1.62 -6.65 -0.28
C ASN A 339 2.88 -7.51 -0.32
N PRO A 340 3.32 -8.07 0.83
CA PRO A 340 4.51 -8.92 0.89
C PRO A 340 4.30 -10.16 0.00
N PRO A 341 5.39 -10.76 -0.53
CA PRO A 341 5.27 -11.98 -1.32
C PRO A 341 4.51 -13.06 -0.56
N HIS A 342 3.56 -13.72 -1.23
CA HIS A 342 2.74 -14.78 -0.64
C HIS A 342 2.67 -15.98 -1.61
N LEU A 343 3.11 -17.14 -1.14
CA LEU A 343 3.11 -18.37 -1.92
C LEU A 343 1.71 -18.99 -1.97
N SER A 344 1.13 -19.05 -3.16
CA SER A 344 -0.05 -19.86 -3.47
C SER A 344 0.35 -21.08 -4.32
N PHE A 345 -0.11 -22.25 -3.89
CA PHE A 345 0.07 -23.52 -4.60
C PHE A 345 -1.11 -24.46 -4.30
N PRO A 346 -1.60 -25.25 -5.27
CA PRO A 346 -2.70 -26.18 -5.03
C PRO A 346 -2.35 -27.21 -3.95
N THR A 347 -3.29 -27.47 -3.04
CA THR A 347 -3.12 -28.47 -1.96
C THR A 347 -3.35 -29.91 -2.43
N GLU A 348 -3.98 -30.10 -3.58
CA GLU A 348 -4.17 -31.41 -4.21
C GLU A 348 -3.97 -31.31 -5.73
N ILE A 349 -3.21 -32.25 -6.30
CA ILE A 349 -3.01 -32.35 -7.75
C ILE A 349 -3.51 -33.72 -8.20
N ILE A 350 -4.46 -33.73 -9.13
CA ILE A 350 -5.12 -34.95 -9.60
C ILE A 350 -4.75 -35.23 -11.06
N PHE A 351 -4.22 -36.43 -11.30
CA PHE A 351 -4.14 -37.03 -12.63
C PHE A 351 -5.36 -37.90 -12.89
N MET A 352 -6.05 -37.64 -14.00
CA MET A 352 -7.07 -38.53 -14.54
C MET A 352 -6.49 -39.19 -15.78
N HIS A 353 -6.00 -40.42 -15.65
CA HIS A 353 -5.30 -41.13 -16.72
C HIS A 353 -6.17 -42.26 -17.31
N GLN A 354 -6.39 -42.22 -18.63
CA GLN A 354 -7.17 -43.23 -19.33
C GLN A 354 -6.38 -44.53 -19.44
N PHE A 355 -6.93 -45.61 -18.89
CA PHE A 355 -6.32 -46.94 -18.98
C PHE A 355 -6.13 -47.36 -20.44
N GLY A 356 -4.91 -47.78 -20.77
CA GLY A 356 -4.52 -48.23 -22.12
C GLY A 356 -4.22 -47.12 -23.14
N SER A 357 -4.20 -45.84 -22.73
CA SER A 357 -3.95 -44.69 -23.63
C SER A 357 -2.46 -44.32 -23.82
N GLY A 358 -1.56 -45.04 -23.15
CA GLY A 358 -0.13 -44.71 -23.03
C GLY A 358 0.27 -44.76 -21.56
N ASN A 359 1.52 -44.39 -21.24
CA ASN A 359 1.98 -44.32 -19.85
C ASN A 359 2.16 -42.89 -19.36
N MET A 360 2.29 -41.90 -20.24
CA MET A 360 2.61 -40.53 -19.83
C MET A 360 1.35 -39.67 -19.75
N ASP A 361 1.18 -38.93 -18.67
CA ASP A 361 0.21 -37.83 -18.55
C ASP A 361 0.91 -36.59 -17.98
N THR A 362 0.66 -35.41 -18.55
CA THR A 362 1.31 -34.16 -18.14
C THR A 362 0.26 -33.14 -17.73
N ARG A 363 0.48 -32.51 -16.58
CA ARG A 363 -0.34 -31.43 -16.04
C ARG A 363 0.51 -30.17 -15.88
N ARG A 364 -0.15 -29.01 -16.03
CA ARG A 364 0.39 -27.72 -15.64
C ARG A 364 -0.01 -27.46 -14.19
N VAL A 365 0.94 -27.04 -13.39
CA VAL A 365 0.72 -26.48 -12.05
C VAL A 365 1.49 -25.17 -11.97
N TRP A 366 1.01 -24.24 -11.17
CA TRP A 366 1.61 -22.91 -11.05
C TRP A 366 2.09 -22.71 -9.62
N ILE A 367 3.33 -22.24 -9.49
CA ILE A 367 3.77 -21.51 -8.30
C ILE A 367 3.23 -20.10 -8.48
N GLU A 368 2.32 -19.65 -7.65
CA GLU A 368 1.72 -18.32 -7.75
C GLU A 368 2.22 -17.45 -6.60
N ASN A 369 2.53 -16.20 -6.91
CA ASN A 369 2.78 -15.16 -5.95
C ASN A 369 1.55 -14.24 -5.95
N THR A 370 0.87 -14.16 -4.82
CA THR A 370 -0.28 -13.26 -4.65
C THR A 370 0.13 -11.90 -4.05
N GLY A 371 1.43 -11.69 -3.79
CA GLY A 371 2.00 -10.39 -3.41
C GLY A 371 2.77 -9.71 -4.55
N GLU A 372 3.44 -8.60 -4.26
CA GLU A 372 3.99 -7.69 -5.29
C GLU A 372 5.51 -7.78 -5.49
N HIS A 373 6.24 -8.34 -4.52
CA HIS A 373 7.69 -8.59 -4.65
C HIS A 373 7.98 -10.05 -4.97
N SER A 374 9.11 -10.32 -5.63
CA SER A 374 9.49 -11.68 -5.99
C SER A 374 9.91 -12.52 -4.78
N PHE A 375 9.71 -13.83 -4.87
CA PHE A 375 10.32 -14.80 -3.96
C PHE A 375 11.06 -15.91 -4.71
N ASP A 376 12.08 -16.47 -4.07
CA ASP A 376 12.74 -17.69 -4.49
C ASP A 376 11.98 -18.91 -3.96
N TRP A 377 11.92 -19.98 -4.75
CA TRP A 377 11.23 -21.21 -4.36
C TRP A 377 11.98 -22.46 -4.75
N THR A 378 11.68 -23.54 -4.03
CA THR A 378 12.10 -24.91 -4.31
C THR A 378 10.90 -25.84 -4.17
N ILE A 379 10.82 -26.87 -5.00
CA ILE A 379 9.81 -27.93 -4.88
C ILE A 379 10.51 -29.28 -4.80
N SER A 380 10.13 -30.06 -3.80
CA SER A 380 10.66 -31.40 -3.59
C SER A 380 9.68 -32.46 -4.07
N ASN A 381 10.22 -33.49 -4.72
CA ASN A 381 9.48 -34.68 -5.16
C ASN A 381 10.29 -35.93 -4.80
N THR A 382 9.63 -36.92 -4.21
CA THR A 382 10.23 -38.20 -3.82
C THR A 382 9.73 -39.39 -4.64
N ASN A 383 8.71 -39.20 -5.47
CA ASN A 383 8.17 -40.26 -6.31
C ASN A 383 8.85 -40.29 -7.68
N ALA A 384 9.51 -41.41 -7.99
CA ALA A 384 10.24 -41.60 -9.25
C ALA A 384 9.36 -41.62 -10.51
N ASN A 385 8.06 -41.88 -10.36
CA ASN A 385 7.09 -41.86 -11.45
C ASN A 385 6.53 -40.45 -11.72
N LEU A 386 6.91 -39.44 -10.93
CA LEU A 386 6.60 -38.04 -11.18
C LEU A 386 7.86 -37.30 -11.60
N GLN A 387 7.79 -36.57 -12.70
CA GLN A 387 8.86 -35.71 -13.20
C GLN A 387 8.39 -34.27 -13.22
N LEU A 388 9.22 -33.37 -12.70
CA LEU A 388 8.98 -31.93 -12.67
C LEU A 388 9.86 -31.26 -13.72
N SER A 389 9.33 -30.31 -14.50
CA SER A 389 10.15 -29.52 -15.43
C SER A 389 11.12 -28.57 -14.72
N LEU A 390 10.79 -28.14 -13.51
CA LEU A 390 11.57 -27.24 -12.66
C LEU A 390 11.47 -27.70 -11.21
N THR A 391 12.57 -27.61 -10.47
CA THR A 391 12.61 -27.93 -9.04
C THR A 391 12.91 -26.71 -8.16
N SER A 392 13.21 -25.57 -8.78
CA SER A 392 13.47 -24.30 -8.11
C SER A 392 13.38 -23.15 -9.11
N GLY A 393 13.21 -21.93 -8.61
CA GLY A 393 13.22 -20.72 -9.42
C GLY A 393 12.92 -19.48 -8.59
N THR A 394 12.72 -18.36 -9.28
CA THR A 394 12.26 -17.09 -8.70
C THR A 394 10.96 -16.73 -9.38
N THR A 395 9.95 -16.33 -8.61
CA THR A 395 8.61 -15.98 -9.12
C THR A 395 8.29 -14.55 -8.72
N VAL A 396 7.89 -13.72 -9.68
CA VAL A 396 7.31 -12.38 -9.44
C VAL A 396 5.78 -12.48 -9.37
N THR A 397 5.15 -13.11 -10.35
CA THR A 397 3.68 -13.29 -10.41
C THR A 397 3.30 -14.77 -10.42
N ARG A 398 3.79 -15.53 -11.40
CA ARG A 398 3.64 -16.99 -11.41
C ARG A 398 4.72 -17.68 -12.22
N THR A 399 5.04 -18.92 -11.84
CA THR A 399 5.91 -19.81 -12.61
C THR A 399 5.17 -21.10 -12.95
N GLU A 400 5.15 -21.46 -14.24
CA GLU A 400 4.59 -22.74 -14.71
C GLU A 400 5.57 -23.89 -14.44
N ILE A 401 5.06 -24.96 -13.84
CA ILE A 401 5.74 -26.25 -13.70
C ILE A 401 4.92 -27.31 -14.45
N LEU A 402 5.58 -28.06 -15.33
CA LEU A 402 5.00 -29.25 -15.93
C LEU A 402 5.29 -30.44 -15.01
N LEU A 403 4.22 -31.05 -14.51
CA LEU A 403 4.27 -32.28 -13.74
C LEU A 403 3.84 -33.44 -14.64
N THR A 404 4.77 -34.38 -14.88
CA THR A 404 4.56 -35.51 -15.77
C THR A 404 4.56 -36.82 -14.98
N LEU A 405 3.46 -37.56 -15.07
CA LEU A 405 3.27 -38.89 -14.52
C LEU A 405 3.69 -39.97 -15.52
N ASP A 406 4.53 -40.91 -15.10
CA ASP A 406 4.72 -42.22 -15.74
C ASP A 406 3.83 -43.27 -15.05
N ALA A 407 2.79 -43.70 -15.74
CA ALA A 407 1.79 -44.63 -15.26
C ALA A 407 2.11 -46.12 -15.49
N SER A 408 3.31 -46.45 -15.97
CA SER A 408 3.70 -47.83 -16.31
C SER A 408 3.56 -48.84 -15.16
N GLY A 409 3.65 -48.38 -13.90
CA GLY A 409 3.47 -49.19 -12.70
C GLY A 409 2.02 -49.31 -12.17
N TYR A 410 1.07 -48.54 -12.71
CA TYR A 410 -0.30 -48.42 -12.22
C TYR A 410 -1.29 -49.21 -13.10
N SER A 411 -1.14 -50.53 -13.11
CA SER A 411 -1.83 -51.42 -14.06
C SER A 411 -3.22 -51.90 -13.62
N THR A 412 -3.69 -51.55 -12.43
CA THR A 412 -5.05 -51.91 -11.99
C THR A 412 -6.03 -50.85 -12.49
N PRO A 413 -7.00 -51.19 -13.37
CA PRO A 413 -7.96 -50.23 -13.87
C PRO A 413 -8.97 -49.83 -12.78
N ASP A 414 -9.47 -48.60 -12.91
CA ASP A 414 -10.51 -47.98 -12.09
C ASP A 414 -10.12 -47.82 -10.61
N VAL A 415 -8.83 -47.52 -10.36
CA VAL A 415 -8.25 -47.35 -9.01
C VAL A 415 -7.62 -45.97 -8.83
N TRP A 416 -7.73 -45.46 -7.60
CA TRP A 416 -6.99 -44.29 -7.12
C TRP A 416 -5.66 -44.70 -6.50
N TYR A 417 -4.61 -44.00 -6.88
CA TYR A 417 -3.26 -44.11 -6.34
C TYR A 417 -2.86 -42.78 -5.71
N THR A 418 -2.41 -42.82 -4.45
CA THR A 418 -1.69 -41.69 -3.84
C THR A 418 -0.22 -41.84 -4.17
N LEU A 419 0.36 -40.85 -4.84
CA LEU A 419 1.71 -40.92 -5.36
C LEU A 419 2.73 -40.46 -4.30
N ASN A 420 2.64 -39.21 -3.90
CA ASN A 420 3.40 -38.58 -2.82
C ASN A 420 2.85 -37.16 -2.60
N ASP A 421 3.37 -36.51 -1.58
CA ASP A 421 3.24 -35.08 -1.41
C ASP A 421 4.40 -34.36 -2.10
N LEU A 422 4.09 -33.26 -2.79
CA LEU A 422 5.06 -32.25 -3.21
C LEU A 422 5.12 -31.19 -2.13
N VAL A 423 6.32 -30.82 -1.70
CA VAL A 423 6.51 -29.74 -0.73
C VAL A 423 7.21 -28.59 -1.43
N VAL A 424 6.55 -27.43 -1.48
CA VAL A 424 7.11 -26.18 -1.99
C VAL A 424 7.55 -25.34 -0.79
N ASN A 425 8.81 -24.92 -0.80
CA ASN A 425 9.33 -23.92 0.11
C ASN A 425 9.63 -22.67 -0.71
N ALA A 426 9.21 -21.51 -0.21
CA ALA A 426 9.56 -20.22 -0.76
C ALA A 426 10.15 -19.29 0.32
N THR A 427 11.07 -18.44 -0.10
CA THR A 427 11.78 -17.47 0.73
C THR A 427 11.98 -16.15 -0.01
N ALA A 428 11.89 -15.03 0.72
CA ALA A 428 12.29 -13.71 0.25
C ALA A 428 13.32 -13.15 1.24
N ASN A 429 14.45 -12.66 0.74
CA ASN A 429 15.56 -12.15 1.56
C ASN A 429 16.08 -13.13 2.64
N GLY A 430 15.95 -14.43 2.40
CA GLY A 430 16.39 -15.49 3.31
C GLY A 430 15.35 -15.96 4.32
N GLU A 431 14.22 -15.26 4.45
CA GLU A 431 13.12 -15.64 5.36
C GLU A 431 11.96 -16.31 4.61
N PRO A 432 11.23 -17.25 5.24
CA PRO A 432 10.05 -17.85 4.63
C PRO A 432 8.97 -16.81 4.30
N VAL A 433 8.42 -16.87 3.10
CA VAL A 433 7.26 -16.04 2.72
C VAL A 433 5.97 -16.62 3.32
N GLN A 434 4.91 -15.81 3.44
CA GLN A 434 3.61 -16.33 3.84
C GLN A 434 3.13 -17.41 2.85
N GLY A 435 2.40 -18.41 3.36
CA GLY A 435 2.01 -19.60 2.58
C GLY A 435 3.12 -20.65 2.42
N SER A 436 4.36 -20.38 2.86
CA SER A 436 5.48 -21.33 2.81
C SER A 436 5.74 -22.01 4.18
N PRO A 437 6.01 -23.33 4.23
CA PRO A 437 5.91 -24.27 3.13
C PRO A 437 4.45 -24.68 2.85
N VAL A 438 4.15 -24.96 1.58
CA VAL A 438 2.86 -25.53 1.16
C VAL A 438 3.06 -26.95 0.66
N THR A 439 2.13 -27.83 1.02
CA THR A 439 2.15 -29.25 0.67
C THR A 439 0.99 -29.58 -0.25
N ALA A 440 1.30 -30.21 -1.38
CA ALA A 440 0.32 -30.69 -2.35
C ALA A 440 0.31 -32.21 -2.43
N THR A 441 -0.81 -32.84 -2.08
CA THR A 441 -0.95 -34.30 -2.27
C THR A 441 -1.21 -34.61 -3.74
N VAL A 442 -0.36 -35.42 -4.35
CA VAL A 442 -0.55 -35.87 -5.74
C VAL A 442 -1.26 -37.20 -5.77
N ARG A 443 -2.37 -37.26 -6.50
CA ARG A 443 -3.16 -38.47 -6.72
C ARG A 443 -3.33 -38.75 -8.20
N ALA A 444 -3.44 -40.02 -8.54
CA ALA A 444 -3.74 -40.46 -9.89
C ALA A 444 -4.90 -41.45 -9.86
N TYR A 445 -5.95 -41.15 -10.61
CA TYR A 445 -6.93 -42.13 -11.01
C TYR A 445 -6.50 -42.74 -12.35
N VAL A 446 -6.37 -44.06 -12.39
CA VAL A 446 -6.06 -44.80 -13.62
C VAL A 446 -7.25 -45.70 -13.93
N GLY A 447 -7.99 -45.40 -14.99
CA GLY A 447 -9.23 -46.11 -15.28
C GLY A 447 -9.92 -45.66 -16.55
N THR A 448 -11.20 -46.02 -16.67
CA THR A 448 -12.03 -45.61 -17.80
C THR A 448 -12.54 -44.20 -17.59
N LEU A 449 -12.11 -43.27 -18.44
CA LEU A 449 -12.56 -41.89 -18.43
C LEU A 449 -13.69 -41.69 -19.45
N GLN A 450 -14.74 -41.00 -19.02
CA GLN A 450 -15.80 -40.54 -19.89
C GLN A 450 -15.78 -39.01 -19.90
N HIS A 451 -15.69 -38.42 -21.10
CA HIS A 451 -15.76 -36.97 -21.27
C HIS A 451 -17.22 -36.58 -21.54
N VAL A 452 -17.76 -35.69 -20.71
CA VAL A 452 -19.05 -35.06 -20.95
C VAL A 452 -18.81 -33.64 -21.42
N TYR A 453 -19.19 -33.32 -22.65
CA TYR A 453 -19.12 -31.98 -23.19
C TYR A 453 -20.43 -31.26 -22.89
N ILE A 454 -20.39 -30.30 -21.97
CA ILE A 454 -21.54 -29.45 -21.65
C ILE A 454 -21.40 -28.17 -22.50
N PRO A 455 -22.36 -27.85 -23.39
CA PRO A 455 -22.31 -26.60 -24.14
C PRO A 455 -22.53 -25.42 -23.19
N LEU A 456 -21.56 -24.51 -23.14
CA LEU A 456 -21.69 -23.24 -22.42
C LEU A 456 -22.53 -22.29 -23.29
N VAL A 457 -23.75 -21.97 -22.84
CA VAL A 457 -24.56 -20.91 -23.45
C VAL A 457 -24.28 -19.64 -22.67
N MET A 458 -23.36 -18.81 -23.19
CA MET A 458 -23.18 -17.44 -22.69
C MET A 458 -24.39 -16.61 -23.12
N LYS A 459 -25.03 -15.92 -22.16
CA LYS A 459 -26.22 -15.09 -22.39
C LYS A 459 -25.83 -13.63 -22.55
#